data_AF-A0A1G0HF06-F1
#
_entry.id   AF-A0A1G0HF06-F1
#
_cell.length_a   1.000
_cell.length_b   1.000
_cell.length_c   1.000
_cell.angle_alpha   90.00
_cell.angle_beta   90.00
_cell.angle_gamma   90.00
#
_symmetry.space_group_name_H-M   'P 1'
#
loop_
_entity.id
_entity.type
_entity.pdbx_description
1 polymer ?
#
loop_
_entity_poly.entity_id
_entity_poly.type
_entity_poly.pdbx_seq_one_letter_code
_entity_poly.pdbx_strand_id
1 'polypeptide(L)'
;MTELKKFGFIFSGYYFAVLAFFIWHHHPIALLAWTILSIVLACTFFFPYFLTPLKCLWDGILKTLNYINTRLLFGILFFVIFTPIALIKKLLGKDAMGLQYDPHLKTYRTDCRNTHNDLRRPY
;
A
#
# COMPACT_ATOMS: atom_id res chain seq x y z
N MET A 1 -2.32 23.28 12.27
CA MET A 1 -3.71 23.47 12.74
C MET A 1 -4.76 22.90 11.76
N THR A 2 -4.60 23.08 10.44
CA THR A 2 -5.49 22.53 9.40
C THR A 2 -5.59 21.00 9.40
N GLU A 3 -4.46 20.31 9.58
CA GLU A 3 -4.38 18.84 9.57
C GLU A 3 -5.04 18.16 10.78
N LEU A 4 -5.30 18.89 11.86
CA LEU A 4 -6.02 18.36 13.02
C LEU A 4 -7.53 18.46 12.80
N LYS A 5 -7.99 19.56 12.20
CA LYS A 5 -9.41 19.77 11.84
C LYS A 5 -9.85 18.76 10.78
N LYS A 6 -9.02 18.49 9.76
CA LYS A 6 -9.30 17.43 8.76
C LYS A 6 -9.45 16.05 9.40
N PHE A 7 -8.55 15.69 10.30
CA PHE A 7 -8.63 14.42 11.04
C PHE A 7 -9.91 14.31 11.86
N GLY A 8 -10.27 15.37 12.60
CA GLY A 8 -11.52 15.43 13.35
C GLY A 8 -12.78 15.28 12.47
N PHE A 9 -12.80 15.91 11.30
CA PHE A 9 -13.91 15.77 10.35
C PHE A 9 -14.01 14.35 9.77
N ILE A 10 -12.90 13.73 9.40
CA ILE A 10 -12.88 12.35 8.87
C ILE A 10 -13.36 11.36 9.93
N PHE A 11 -12.89 11.48 11.18
CA PHE A 11 -13.31 10.61 12.28
C PHE A 11 -14.79 10.79 12.64
N SER A 12 -15.26 12.05 12.70
CA SER A 12 -16.68 12.34 12.93
C SER A 12 -17.56 11.76 11.83
N GLY A 13 -17.15 11.91 10.56
CA GLY A 13 -17.86 11.31 9.41
C GLY A 13 -17.89 9.78 9.45
N TYR A 14 -16.79 9.12 9.81
CA TYR A 14 -16.74 7.67 9.97
C TYR A 14 -17.68 7.19 11.08
N TYR A 15 -17.64 7.82 12.25
CA TYR A 15 -18.52 7.48 13.37
C TYR A 15 -20.00 7.72 13.03
N PHE A 16 -20.30 8.82 12.34
CA PHE A 16 -21.63 9.12 11.85
C PHE A 16 -22.14 8.06 10.86
N ALA A 17 -21.30 7.59 9.94
CA ALA A 17 -21.67 6.55 8.98
C ALA A 17 -21.94 5.20 9.64
N VAL A 18 -21.09 4.79 10.60
CA VAL A 18 -21.31 3.56 11.39
C VAL A 18 -22.62 3.67 12.18
N LEU A 19 -22.90 4.82 12.76
CA LEU A 19 -24.14 5.08 13.48
C LEU A 19 -25.38 5.06 12.59
N ALA A 20 -25.33 5.70 11.42
CA ALA A 20 -26.42 5.68 10.45
C ALA A 20 -26.76 4.24 10.03
N PHE A 21 -25.72 3.40 9.85
CA PHE A 21 -25.89 1.98 9.58
C PHE A 21 -26.57 1.21 10.73
N PHE A 22 -26.18 1.48 11.99
CA PHE A 22 -26.81 0.86 13.16
C PHE A 22 -28.25 1.33 13.41
N ILE A 23 -28.56 2.60 13.13
CA ILE A 23 -29.91 3.16 13.20
C ILE A 23 -30.82 2.49 12.17
N TRP A 24 -30.30 2.21 10.97
CA TRP A 24 -31.05 1.52 9.92
C TRP A 24 -31.42 0.09 10.31
N HIS A 25 -30.64 -0.53 11.20
CA HIS A 25 -30.90 -1.85 11.75
C HIS A 25 -31.85 -1.88 12.97
N HIS A 26 -32.48 -0.76 13.36
CA HIS A 26 -33.52 -0.68 14.41
C HIS A 26 -33.16 -1.33 15.77
N HIS A 27 -31.91 -1.19 16.23
CA HIS A 27 -31.54 -1.61 17.58
C HIS A 27 -31.81 -0.50 18.63
N PRO A 28 -32.27 -0.85 19.86
CA PRO A 28 -32.54 0.11 20.95
C PRO A 28 -31.29 0.84 21.48
N ILE A 29 -30.12 0.54 20.93
CA ILE A 29 -28.83 1.17 21.23
C ILE A 29 -28.75 2.61 20.66
N ALA A 30 -29.73 3.03 19.85
CA ALA A 30 -29.82 4.35 19.23
C ALA A 30 -29.67 5.55 20.21
N LEU A 31 -30.14 5.44 21.46
CA LEU A 31 -29.97 6.48 22.49
C LEU A 31 -28.52 6.59 22.98
N LEU A 32 -27.86 5.44 23.18
CA LEU A 32 -26.46 5.35 23.59
C LEU A 32 -25.52 5.84 22.48
N ALA A 33 -25.93 5.58 21.24
CA ALA A 33 -25.37 6.10 20.00
C ALA A 33 -25.38 7.64 19.95
N TRP A 34 -26.49 8.28 20.33
CA TRP A 34 -26.63 9.73 20.37
C TRP A 34 -25.76 10.40 21.46
N THR A 35 -25.66 9.80 22.64
CA THR A 35 -24.81 10.32 23.73
C THR A 35 -23.33 10.24 23.35
N ILE A 36 -22.90 9.13 22.74
CA ILE A 36 -21.54 8.98 22.21
C ILE A 36 -21.25 10.03 21.13
N LEU A 37 -22.20 10.28 20.22
CA LEU A 37 -22.03 11.29 19.17
C LEU A 37 -21.90 12.70 19.76
N SER A 38 -22.72 13.06 20.74
CA SER A 38 -22.64 14.36 21.40
C SER A 38 -21.31 14.55 22.14
N ILE A 39 -20.84 13.50 22.84
CA ILE A 39 -19.54 13.51 23.52
C ILE A 39 -18.38 13.63 22.53
N VAL A 40 -18.40 12.88 21.42
CA VAL A 40 -17.36 12.92 20.39
C VAL A 40 -17.33 14.26 19.67
N LEU A 41 -18.50 14.82 19.36
CA LEU A 41 -18.62 16.12 18.68
C LEU A 41 -18.22 17.26 19.62
N ALA A 42 -18.61 17.21 20.90
CA ALA A 42 -18.15 18.14 21.92
C ALA A 42 -16.64 18.05 22.14
N CYS A 43 -16.07 16.84 22.20
CA CYS A 43 -14.63 16.64 22.35
C CYS A 43 -13.84 17.16 21.14
N THR A 44 -14.38 16.98 19.94
CA THR A 44 -13.81 17.50 18.69
C THR A 44 -13.84 19.03 18.62
N PHE A 45 -14.90 19.66 19.12
CA PHE A 45 -15.06 21.11 19.09
C PHE A 45 -14.30 21.84 20.20
N PHE A 46 -14.31 21.30 21.42
CA PHE A 46 -13.71 21.97 22.58
C PHE A 46 -12.24 21.63 22.82
N PHE A 47 -11.76 20.46 22.39
CA PHE A 47 -10.43 19.97 22.79
C PHE A 47 -9.59 19.42 21.64
N PRO A 48 -9.22 20.23 20.62
CA PRO A 48 -8.16 19.85 19.69
C PRO A 48 -6.84 19.49 20.42
N TYR A 49 -6.61 20.06 21.61
CA TYR A 49 -5.38 19.87 22.38
C TYR A 49 -5.26 18.46 23.03
N PHE A 50 -6.38 17.81 23.37
CA PHE A 50 -6.36 16.44 23.91
C PHE A 50 -6.26 15.36 22.83
N LEU A 51 -6.66 15.68 21.59
CA LEU A 51 -6.48 14.78 20.44
C LEU A 51 -5.04 14.75 19.92
N THR A 52 -4.18 15.70 20.31
CA THR A 52 -2.78 15.76 19.86
C THR A 52 -1.94 14.53 20.23
N PRO A 53 -1.90 14.05 21.50
CA PRO A 53 -1.15 12.85 21.84
C PRO A 53 -1.73 11.59 21.18
N LEU A 54 -3.06 11.47 21.11
CA LEU A 54 -3.74 10.33 20.48
C LEU A 54 -3.45 10.28 18.97
N LYS A 55 -3.48 11.44 18.29
CA LYS A 55 -3.09 11.55 16.88
C LYS A 55 -1.63 11.15 16.67
N CYS A 56 -0.73 11.56 17.55
CA CYS A 56 0.69 11.21 17.43
C CYS A 56 0.92 9.70 17.53
N LEU A 57 0.24 9.03 18.48
CA LEU A 57 0.24 7.57 18.62
C LEU A 57 -0.34 6.89 17.38
N TRP A 58 -1.49 7.37 16.91
CA TRP A 58 -2.17 6.84 15.73
C TRP A 58 -1.33 6.99 14.47
N ASP A 59 -0.72 8.16 14.26
CA ASP A 59 0.17 8.42 13.13
C ASP A 59 1.40 7.49 13.15
N GLY A 60 1.91 7.14 14.34
CA GLY A 60 2.96 6.14 14.49
C GLY A 60 2.52 4.75 14.02
N ILE A 61 1.33 4.30 14.45
CA ILE A 61 0.74 3.03 14.03
C ILE A 61 0.51 3.02 12.51
N LEU A 62 -0.06 4.09 11.96
CA LEU A 62 -0.32 4.23 10.53
C LEU A 62 0.96 4.20 9.70
N LYS A 63 2.04 4.84 10.17
CA LYS A 63 3.34 4.79 9.50
C LYS A 63 3.92 3.38 9.48
N THR A 64 3.88 2.67 10.61
CA THR A 64 4.35 1.28 10.68
C THR A 64 3.53 0.37 9.78
N LEU A 65 2.20 0.53 9.79
CA LEU A 65 1.31 -0.23 8.92
C LEU A 65 1.58 0.06 7.45
N ASN A 66 1.82 1.32 7.08
CA ASN A 66 2.12 1.71 5.70
C ASN A 66 3.48 1.18 5.24
N TYR A 67 4.48 1.16 6.12
CA TYR A 67 5.78 0.53 5.84
C TYR A 67 5.63 -0.95 5.51
N ILE A 68 4.85 -1.68 6.32
CA ILE A 68 4.55 -3.10 6.08
C ILE A 68 3.75 -3.24 4.78
N ASN A 69 2.71 -2.42 4.59
CA ASN A 69 1.83 -2.51 3.43
C ASN A 69 2.58 -2.30 2.13
N THR A 70 3.46 -1.29 2.05
CA THR A 70 4.28 -1.04 0.86
C THR A 70 5.14 -2.25 0.53
N ARG A 71 5.80 -2.85 1.53
CA ARG A 71 6.67 -4.02 1.35
C ARG A 71 5.88 -5.28 1.00
N LEU A 72 4.69 -5.44 1.57
CA LEU A 72 3.75 -6.51 1.25
C LEU A 72 3.22 -6.37 -0.18
N LEU A 73 2.84 -5.16 -0.60
CA LEU A 73 2.36 -4.88 -1.95
C LEU A 73 3.43 -5.23 -2.98
N PHE A 74 4.69 -4.81 -2.76
CA PHE A 74 5.80 -5.17 -3.64
C PHE A 74 6.07 -6.67 -3.67
N GLY A 75 5.99 -7.36 -2.53
CA GLY A 75 6.11 -8.81 -2.46
C GLY A 75 5.03 -9.52 -3.27
N ILE A 76 3.76 -9.13 -3.07
CA ILE A 76 2.62 -9.68 -3.80
C ILE A 76 2.75 -9.38 -5.29
N LEU A 77 3.09 -8.14 -5.67
CA LEU A 77 3.27 -7.73 -7.06
C LEU A 77 4.34 -8.59 -7.75
N PHE A 78 5.46 -8.84 -7.06
CA PHE A 78 6.51 -9.72 -7.55
C PHE A 78 5.99 -11.13 -7.81
N PHE A 79 5.32 -11.73 -6.83
CA PHE A 79 4.83 -13.11 -6.95
C PHE A 79 3.66 -13.27 -7.92
N VAL A 80 2.77 -12.29 -8.02
CA VAL A 80 1.55 -12.38 -8.84
C VAL A 80 1.79 -11.92 -10.27
N ILE A 81 2.72 -11.00 -10.51
CA ILE A 81 2.97 -10.46 -11.86
C ILE A 81 4.30 -11.00 -12.39
N PHE A 82 5.40 -10.72 -11.70
CA PHE A 82 6.73 -11.01 -12.23
C PHE A 82 7.03 -12.52 -12.27
N THR A 83 6.67 -13.27 -11.23
CA THR A 83 6.90 -14.72 -11.18
C THR A 83 6.17 -15.49 -12.27
N PRO A 84 4.86 -15.31 -12.54
CA PRO A 84 4.22 -16.02 -13.64
C PRO A 84 4.74 -15.57 -14.99
N ILE A 85 5.08 -14.30 -15.19
CA ILE A 85 5.73 -13.85 -16.43
C ILE A 85 7.05 -14.58 -16.65
N ALA A 86 7.89 -14.71 -15.61
CA ALA A 86 9.14 -15.44 -15.68
C ALA A 86 8.92 -16.94 -15.92
N LEU A 87 7.92 -17.53 -15.25
CA LEU A 87 7.56 -18.94 -15.41
C LEU A 87 7.06 -19.22 -16.83
N ILE A 88 6.20 -18.36 -17.37
CA ILE A 88 5.72 -18.44 -18.76
C ILE A 88 6.89 -18.33 -19.73
N LYS A 89 7.80 -17.35 -19.56
CA LYS A 89 9.00 -17.25 -20.41
C LYS A 89 9.87 -18.50 -20.35
N LYS A 90 10.03 -19.08 -19.15
CA LYS A 90 10.76 -20.34 -18.93
C LYS A 90 10.09 -21.51 -19.64
N LEU A 91 8.76 -21.62 -19.56
CA LEU A 91 7.96 -22.64 -20.27
C LEU A 91 8.03 -22.49 -21.79
N LEU A 92 8.06 -21.25 -22.31
CA LEU A 92 8.24 -20.97 -23.73
C LEU A 92 9.68 -21.21 -24.23
N GLY A 93 10.60 -21.67 -23.38
CA GLY A 93 11.99 -21.93 -23.75
C GLY A 93 12.78 -20.67 -24.11
N LYS A 94 12.26 -19.48 -23.81
CA LYS A 94 12.94 -18.21 -24.08
C LYS A 94 13.98 -17.95 -23.00
N ASP A 95 15.19 -18.42 -23.25
CA ASP A 95 16.36 -18.07 -22.44
C ASP A 95 16.86 -16.67 -22.81
N ALA A 96 16.41 -15.67 -22.06
CA ALA A 96 16.79 -14.28 -22.30
C ALA A 96 18.28 -13.99 -22.06
N MET A 97 18.99 -14.87 -21.32
CA MET A 97 20.40 -14.70 -21.01
C MET A 97 21.29 -15.78 -21.65
N GLY A 98 20.71 -16.75 -22.37
CA GLY A 98 21.46 -17.82 -23.03
C GLY A 98 22.35 -18.62 -22.07
N LEU A 99 21.89 -18.85 -20.83
CA LEU A 99 22.60 -19.67 -19.83
C LEU A 99 22.44 -21.18 -20.06
N GLN A 100 21.56 -21.60 -20.97
CA GLN A 100 21.46 -23.01 -21.35
C GLN A 100 22.77 -23.49 -21.96
N TYR A 101 23.26 -24.61 -21.43
CA TYR A 101 24.49 -25.25 -21.89
C TYR A 101 24.24 -25.91 -23.25
N ASP A 102 24.92 -25.42 -24.29
CA ASP A 102 24.93 -25.99 -25.63
C ASP A 102 26.27 -26.72 -25.88
N PRO A 103 26.27 -28.07 -25.93
CA PRO A 103 27.48 -28.86 -26.17
C PRO A 103 27.99 -28.77 -27.62
N HIS A 104 27.21 -28.22 -28.57
CA HIS A 104 27.62 -28.07 -29.96
C HIS A 104 28.39 -26.77 -30.23
N LEU A 105 28.38 -25.81 -29.30
CA LEU A 105 29.14 -24.57 -29.41
C LEU A 105 30.62 -24.80 -29.05
N LYS A 106 31.52 -24.49 -29.98
CA LYS A 106 32.99 -24.51 -29.74
C LYS A 106 33.43 -23.51 -28.66
N THR A 107 32.67 -22.44 -28.44
CA THR A 107 32.98 -21.37 -27.48
C THR A 107 31.77 -20.47 -27.27
N TYR A 108 31.49 -20.10 -26.01
CA TYR A 108 30.42 -19.15 -25.62
C TYR A 108 30.79 -17.68 -25.83
N ARG A 109 32.02 -17.38 -26.28
CA ARG A 109 32.44 -16.00 -26.55
C ARG A 109 31.74 -15.50 -27.80
N THR A 110 30.91 -14.49 -27.63
CA THR A 110 30.34 -13.70 -28.74
C THR A 110 31.36 -12.67 -29.22
N ASP A 111 31.50 -12.51 -30.54
CA ASP A 111 32.34 -11.48 -31.15
C ASP A 111 31.81 -10.08 -30.83
N CYS A 112 32.67 -9.13 -30.48
CA CYS A 112 32.30 -7.76 -30.10
C CYS A 112 31.92 -6.88 -31.31
N ARG A 113 31.54 -7.47 -32.44
CA ARG A 113 31.65 -6.82 -33.76
C ARG A 113 30.56 -5.81 -34.13
N ASN A 114 29.63 -5.48 -33.23
CA ASN A 114 28.68 -4.40 -33.49
C ASN A 114 28.24 -3.68 -32.20
N THR A 115 29.09 -2.74 -31.77
CA THR A 115 28.89 -1.82 -30.63
C THR A 115 28.08 -0.58 -31.03
N HIS A 116 27.30 -0.60 -32.12
CA HIS A 116 26.53 0.59 -32.53
C HIS A 116 25.42 0.97 -31.54
N ASN A 117 25.01 0.04 -30.67
CA ASN A 117 23.97 0.25 -29.66
C ASN A 117 24.43 -0.20 -28.26
N ASP A 118 25.73 -0.04 -27.97
CA ASP A 118 26.29 -0.37 -26.66
C ASP A 118 25.98 0.71 -25.64
N LEU A 119 25.08 0.39 -24.72
CA LEU A 119 24.66 1.27 -23.62
C LEU A 119 25.82 1.64 -22.66
N ARG A 120 26.96 0.93 -22.71
CA ARG A 120 28.15 1.29 -21.93
C ARG A 120 28.90 2.50 -22.48
N ARG A 121 28.68 2.86 -23.75
CA ARG A 121 29.22 4.06 -24.40
C ARG A 121 28.11 4.74 -25.20
N PRO A 122 27.27 5.56 -24.54
CA PRO A 122 26.12 6.19 -25.20
C PRO A 122 26.48 7.35 -26.14
N TYR A 123 27.77 7.61 -26.38
CA TYR A 123 28.32 8.65 -27.25
C TYR A 123 29.63 8.18 -27.89
#